data_AF-A0A2E1AD29-F1
#
_entry.id   AF-A0A2E1AD29-F1
#
_cell.length_a   1.000
_cell.length_b   1.000
_cell.length_c   1.000
_cell.angle_alpha   90.00
_cell.angle_beta   90.00
_cell.angle_gamma   90.00
#
_symmetry.space_group_name_H-M   'P 1'
#
loop_
_entity.id
_entity.type
_entity.pdbx_description
1 polymer ?
#
loop_
_entity_poly.entity_id
_entity_poly.type
_entity_poly.pdbx_seq_one_letter_code
_entity_poly.pdbx_strand_id
1 'polypeptide(L)' 'MFRKNLILSGTLALVFLATYFAAAIITSAPFKEVAATMLLGLPLAAWVGWIAIGMGIVVTRIYLVRTK' A
#
# COMPACT_ATOMS: atom_id res chain seq x y z
N MET A 1 -7.46 -19.35 -19.39
CA MET A 1 -7.37 -19.10 -17.94
C MET A 1 -6.08 -18.36 -17.56
N PHE A 2 -4.91 -18.81 -17.99
CA PHE A 2 -3.60 -18.29 -17.54
C PHE A 2 -3.38 -16.77 -17.70
N ARG A 3 -3.70 -16.20 -18.89
CA ARG A 3 -3.53 -14.75 -19.15
C ARG A 3 -4.35 -13.85 -18.22
N LYS A 4 -5.58 -14.23 -17.85
CA LYS A 4 -6.44 -13.42 -16.98
C LYS A 4 -5.91 -13.37 -15.54
N ASN A 5 -5.36 -14.47 -15.05
CA ASN A 5 -4.77 -14.54 -13.72
C ASN A 5 -3.43 -13.79 -13.65
N LEU A 6 -2.65 -13.81 -14.73
CA LEU A 6 -1.39 -13.05 -14.83
C LEU A 6 -1.64 -11.54 -14.81
N ILE A 7 -2.63 -11.06 -15.58
CA ILE A 7 -3.01 -9.63 -15.61
C ILE A 7 -3.50 -9.20 -14.23
N LEU A 8 -4.39 -9.96 -13.59
CA LEU A 8 -4.89 -9.65 -12.25
C LEU A 8 -3.75 -9.56 -11.22
N SER A 9 -2.86 -10.55 -11.21
CA SER A 9 -1.71 -10.58 -10.29
C SER A 9 -0.77 -9.40 -10.54
N GLY A 10 -0.51 -9.08 -11.81
CA GLY A 10 0.28 -7.92 -12.21
C GLY A 10 -0.34 -6.59 -11.77
N THR A 11 -1.66 -6.43 -11.95
CA THR A 11 -2.39 -5.23 -11.48
C THR A 11 -2.34 -5.10 -9.97
N LEU A 12 -2.59 -6.19 -9.23
CA LEU A 12 -2.51 -6.19 -7.77
C LEU A 12 -1.11 -5.85 -7.26
N ALA A 13 -0.07 -6.39 -7.90
CA ALA A 13 1.32 -6.07 -7.59
C ALA A 13 1.62 -4.59 -7.84
N LEU A 14 1.17 -4.04 -8.98
CA LEU A 14 1.32 -2.61 -9.31
C LEU A 14 0.65 -1.71 -8.28
N VAL A 15 -0.58 -2.02 -7.87
CA VAL A 15 -1.32 -1.26 -6.86
C VAL A 15 -0.60 -1.31 -5.51
N PHE A 16 -0.11 -2.48 -5.11
CA PHE A 16 0.66 -2.62 -3.88
C PHE A 16 1.97 -1.82 -3.94
N LEU A 17 2.70 -1.90 -5.05
CA LEU A 17 3.95 -1.16 -5.24
C LEU A 17 3.73 0.35 -5.16
N ALA A 18 2.72 0.85 -5.86
CA ALA A 18 2.38 2.27 -5.87
C ALA A 18 2.04 2.77 -4.46
N THR A 19 1.25 1.99 -3.71
CA THR A 19 0.90 2.32 -2.32
C THR A 19 2.13 2.33 -1.42
N TYR A 20 2.98 1.30 -1.54
CA TYR A 20 4.19 1.18 -0.73
C TYR A 20 5.18 2.32 -0.99
N PHE A 21 5.45 2.64 -2.25
CA PHE A 21 6.37 3.72 -2.60
C PHE A 21 5.80 5.10 -2.27
N ALA A 22 4.50 5.33 -2.43
CA ALA A 22 3.86 6.56 -1.96
C ALA A 22 4.06 6.73 -0.46
N ALA A 23 3.86 5.65 0.31
CA ALA A 23 4.12 5.66 1.74
C ALA A 23 5.58 5.97 2.08
N ALA A 24 6.51 5.27 1.43
CA ALA A 24 7.95 5.46 1.63
C ALA A 24 8.39 6.91 1.31
N ILE A 25 7.89 7.49 0.21
CA ILE A 25 8.21 8.88 -0.18
C ILE A 25 7.73 9.85 0.89
N ILE A 26 6.49 9.72 1.37
CA ILE A 26 5.96 10.61 2.41
C ILE A 26 6.80 10.52 3.69
N THR A 27 7.29 9.33 4.03
CA THR A 27 8.13 9.10 5.21
C THR A 27 9.63 9.42 4.99
N SER A 28 10.01 9.85 3.80
CA SER A 28 11.42 10.11 3.47
C SER A 28 11.91 11.46 3.99
N ALA A 29 13.23 11.60 4.14
CA ALA A 29 13.90 12.80 4.65
C ALA A 29 13.41 14.14 4.05
N PRO A 30 13.21 14.29 2.72
CA PRO A 30 12.73 15.55 2.16
C PRO A 30 11.30 15.92 2.57
N PHE A 31 10.49 14.95 3.02
CA PHE A 31 9.09 15.16 3.41
C PHE A 31 8.87 15.05 4.93
N LYS A 32 9.93 15.17 5.74
CA LYS A 32 9.87 15.02 7.20
C LYS A 32 8.78 15.86 7.88
N GLU A 33 8.51 17.06 7.39
CA GLU A 33 7.50 17.96 7.97
C GLU A 33 6.07 17.50 7.64
N VAL A 34 5.86 17.01 6.41
CA VAL A 34 4.61 16.38 6.00
C VAL A 34 4.38 15.09 6.80
N ALA A 35 5.43 14.28 6.96
CA ALA A 35 5.41 13.04 7.73
C ALA A 35 5.04 13.28 9.22
N ALA A 36 5.54 14.38 9.80
CA ALA A 36 5.31 14.76 11.18
C ALA A 36 3.96 15.46 11.41
N THR A 37 3.20 15.78 10.36
CA THR A 37 1.90 16.44 10.47
C THR A 37 0.98 15.59 11.34
N MET A 38 0.49 16.16 12.45
CA MET A 38 -0.39 15.43 13.36
C MET A 38 -1.79 15.32 12.77
N LEU A 39 -2.29 14.08 12.70
CA LEU A 39 -3.63 13.77 12.24
C LEU A 39 -4.27 12.83 13.26
N LEU A 40 -5.39 13.24 13.86
CA LEU A 40 -6.12 12.46 14.88
C LEU A 40 -5.22 11.93 16.03
N GLY A 41 -4.22 12.71 16.45
CA GLY A 41 -3.31 12.36 17.56
C GLY A 41 -2.10 11.50 17.19
N LEU A 42 -1.90 11.16 15.92
CA LEU A 42 -0.71 10.45 15.43
C LEU A 42 -0.06 11.20 14.25
N PRO A 43 1.27 11.09 14.06
CA PRO A 43 1.91 11.62 12.86
C PRO A 43 1.34 10.97 11.60
N LEU A 44 1.24 11.74 10.52
CA LEU A 44 0.77 11.28 9.22
C LEU A 44 1.59 10.08 8.71
N ALA A 45 2.88 10.03 9.02
CA ALA A 45 3.74 8.87 8.77
C ALA A 45 3.17 7.55 9.34
N ALA A 46 2.60 7.57 10.54
CA ALA A 46 2.02 6.39 11.16
C ALA A 46 0.77 5.94 10.38
N TRP A 47 -0.13 6.86 10.04
CA TRP A 47 -1.33 6.57 9.25
C TRP A 47 -1.00 5.97 7.89
N VAL A 48 -0.02 6.56 7.21
CA VAL A 48 0.45 6.11 5.90
C VAL A 48 1.06 4.70 6.00
N GLY A 49 1.79 4.39 7.06
CA GLY A 49 2.26 3.02 7.36
C GLY A 49 1.11 2.03 7.57
N TRP A 50 0.08 2.40 8.34
CA TRP A 50 -1.12 1.57 8.54
C TRP A 50 -1.86 1.28 7.24
N ILE A 51 -2.00 2.27 6.36
CA ILE A 51 -2.62 2.11 5.04
C ILE A 51 -1.82 1.12 4.19
N ALA A 52 -0.49 1.20 4.18
CA ALA A 52 0.35 0.28 3.42
C ALA A 52 0.18 -1.18 3.90
N ILE A 53 0.13 -1.40 5.22
CA ILE A 53 -0.13 -2.73 5.80
C ILE A 53 -1.53 -3.23 5.40
N GLY A 54 -2.55 -2.39 5.57
CA GLY A 54 -3.94 -2.72 5.21
C GLY A 54 -4.08 -3.11 3.73
N MET A 55 -3.41 -2.37 2.85
CA MET A 55 -3.39 -2.68 1.42
C MET A 55 -2.73 -4.02 1.10
N GLY A 56 -1.65 -4.38 1.80
CA GLY A 56 -1.02 -5.71 1.67
C GLY A 56 -1.98 -6.85 2.04
N ILE A 57 -2.77 -6.67 3.10
CA ILE A 57 -3.80 -7.62 3.51
C ILE A 57 -4.89 -7.72 2.44
N VAL A 58 -5.40 -6.59 1.95
CA VAL A 58 -6.45 -6.56 0.91
C VAL A 58 -5.99 -7.27 -0.36
N VAL A 59 -4.78 -6.96 -0.85
CA VAL A 59 -4.22 -7.59 -2.05
C VAL A 59 -4.09 -9.11 -1.86
N THR A 60 -3.58 -9.53 -0.70
CA THR A 60 -3.44 -10.95 -0.36
C THR A 60 -4.79 -11.65 -0.31
N ARG A 61 -5.80 -11.02 0.30
CA ARG A 61 -7.18 -11.56 0.35
C ARG A 61 -7.79 -11.72 -1.04
N ILE A 62 -7.67 -10.71 -1.90
CA ILE A 62 -8.19 -10.77 -3.27
C ILE A 62 -7.55 -11.92 -4.04
N TYR A 63 -6.22 -12.07 -3.91
CA TYR A 63 -5.49 -13.14 -4.58
C TYR A 63 -5.93 -14.53 -4.09
N LEU A 64 -6.05 -14.72 -2.77
CA LEU A 64 -6.46 -15.99 -2.17
C LEU A 64 -7.90 -16.39 -2.52
N VAL A 65 -8.84 -15.45 -2.47
CA VAL A 65 -10.26 -15.70 -2.80
C VAL A 65 -10.43 -16.10 -4.27
N ARG A 66 -9.61 -15.54 -5.16
CA ARG A 66 -9.71 -15.81 -6.60
C ARG A 66 -8.94 -17.06 -7.06
N THR A 67 -8.02 -17.54 -6.24
CA THR A 67 -7.23 -18.75 -6.50
C THR A 67 -7.90 -20.01 -5.92
N LYS A 68 -8.77 -19.85 -4.92
CA LYS A 68 -9.74 -20.89 -4.52
C LYS A 68 -10.82 -21.06 -5.59
#